data_AF-A0A521VN93-F1
#
_entry.id   AF-A0A521VN93-F1
#
_cell.length_a   1.000
_cell.length_b   1.000
_cell.length_c   1.000
_cell.angle_alpha   90.00
_cell.angle_beta   90.00
_cell.angle_gamma   90.00
#
_symmetry.space_group_name_H-M   'P 1'
#
loop_
_entity.id
_entity.type
_entity.pdbx_description
1 polymer ?
#
loop_
_entity_poly.entity_id
_entity_poly.type
_entity_poly.pdbx_seq_one_letter_code
_entity_poly.pdbx_strand_id
1 'polypeptide(L)'
;MREFARIQRLPPYVFNITAELKMAARRRGEDVIDLSMGNPDGPTPKHIVDKLVEAAQRQDTHGYSVSKGIPRLRRAICDWYR
;
A
#
# COMPACT_ATOMS: atom_id res chain seq x y z
N MET A 1 31.08 -6.42 8.76
CA MET A 1 29.76 -7.09 8.69
C MET A 1 29.72 -7.88 7.39
N ARG A 2 29.34 -9.16 7.39
CA ARG A 2 29.28 -9.94 6.13
C ARG A 2 27.98 -9.57 5.40
N GLU A 3 28.10 -8.97 4.22
CA GLU A 3 26.94 -8.63 3.40
C GLU A 3 26.43 -9.85 2.61
N PHE A 4 25.11 -9.92 2.42
CA PHE A 4 24.46 -11.00 1.68
C PHE A 4 24.41 -10.69 0.18
N ALA A 5 24.92 -11.58 -0.66
CA ALA A 5 24.99 -11.40 -2.11
C ALA A 5 23.64 -11.09 -2.79
N ARG A 6 22.51 -11.51 -2.21
CA ARG A 6 21.17 -11.18 -2.76
C ARG A 6 20.79 -9.72 -2.57
N ILE A 7 21.24 -9.08 -1.48
CA ILE A 7 20.95 -7.66 -1.21
C ILE A 7 21.69 -6.76 -2.19
N GLN A 8 22.93 -7.10 -2.53
CA GLN A 8 23.75 -6.34 -3.49
C GLN A 8 23.21 -6.36 -4.93
N ARG A 9 22.27 -7.26 -5.25
CA ARG A 9 21.66 -7.38 -6.58
C ARG A 9 20.36 -6.57 -6.73
N LEU A 10 19.89 -5.91 -5.66
CA LEU A 10 18.71 -5.06 -5.75
C LEU A 10 19.07 -3.80 -6.56
N PRO A 11 18.33 -3.48 -7.63
CA PRO A 11 18.59 -2.26 -8.38
C PRO A 11 18.27 -1.03 -7.53
N PRO A 12 18.90 0.12 -7.80
CA PRO A 12 18.52 1.39 -7.18
C PRO A 12 17.03 1.70 -7.40
N TYR A 13 16.37 2.19 -6.37
CA TYR A 13 14.97 2.63 -6.48
C TYR A 13 14.92 4.02 -7.13
N VAL A 14 14.69 4.04 -8.45
CA VAL A 14 14.75 5.24 -9.29
C VAL A 14 13.86 6.38 -8.78
N PHE A 15 12.71 6.07 -8.18
CA PHE A 15 11.77 7.06 -7.67
C PHE A 15 12.26 7.81 -6.42
N ASN A 16 13.27 7.31 -5.70
CA ASN A 16 13.84 8.07 -4.58
C ASN A 16 14.53 9.35 -5.07
N ILE A 17 15.22 9.30 -6.21
CA ILE A 17 15.93 10.45 -6.77
C ILE A 17 14.92 11.54 -7.15
N THR A 18 13.84 11.16 -7.85
CA THR A 18 12.79 12.11 -8.22
C THR A 18 12.03 12.64 -7.00
N ALA A 19 11.82 11.81 -5.96
CA ALA A 19 11.23 12.24 -4.71
C ALA A 19 12.10 13.28 -3.98
N GLU A 20 13.42 13.08 -3.92
CA GLU A 20 14.35 14.03 -3.30
C GLU A 20 14.35 15.38 -4.02
N LEU A 21 14.41 15.38 -5.36
CA LEU A 21 14.36 16.58 -6.19
C LEU A 21 13.02 17.33 -6.01
N LYS A 22 11.90 16.59 -6.06
CA LYS A 22 10.55 17.12 -5.79
C LYS A 22 10.47 17.80 -4.42
N MET A 23 10.97 17.12 -3.38
CA MET A 23 10.95 17.65 -2.02
C MET A 23 11.85 18.87 -1.86
N ALA A 24 13.01 18.90 -2.54
CA ALA A 24 13.88 20.08 -2.55
C ALA A 24 13.21 21.28 -3.24
N ALA A 25 12.54 21.08 -4.38
CA ALA A 25 11.79 22.13 -5.08
C ALA A 25 10.63 22.67 -4.22
N ARG A 26 9.82 21.78 -3.63
CA ARG A 26 8.75 22.19 -2.70
C ARG A 26 9.29 23.01 -1.52
N ARG A 27 10.45 22.64 -0.95
CA ARG A 27 11.09 23.40 0.14
C ARG A 27 11.58 24.78 -0.29
N ARG A 28 11.87 25.00 -1.58
CA ARG A 28 12.18 26.33 -2.14
C ARG A 28 10.93 27.16 -2.44
N GLY A 29 9.73 26.64 -2.17
CA GLY A 29 8.46 27.33 -2.43
C GLY A 29 7.97 27.21 -3.88
N GLU A 30 8.53 26.29 -4.66
CA GLU A 30 8.07 26.04 -6.03
C GLU A 30 6.72 25.28 -6.03
N ASP A 31 5.84 25.65 -6.96
CA ASP A 31 4.61 24.90 -7.24
C ASP A 31 4.93 23.67 -8.09
N VAL A 32 4.78 22.48 -7.50
CA VAL A 32 5.19 21.21 -8.10
C VAL A 32 3.99 20.31 -8.36
N ILE A 33 3.63 20.16 -9.63
CA ILE A 33 2.66 19.17 -10.11
C ILE A 33 3.33 17.80 -10.11
N ASP A 34 2.86 16.90 -9.24
CA ASP A 34 3.46 15.59 -9.03
C ASP A 34 2.71 14.50 -9.83
N LEU A 35 3.29 14.11 -10.97
CA LEU A 35 2.82 13.00 -11.81
C LEU A 35 3.73 11.76 -11.68
N SER A 36 4.55 11.69 -10.63
CA SER A 36 5.61 10.68 -10.50
C SER A 36 5.13 9.34 -9.97
N MET A 37 3.96 9.30 -9.31
CA MET A 37 3.44 8.11 -8.62
C MET A 37 1.98 7.84 -9.02
N GLY A 38 1.66 6.58 -9.31
CA GLY A 38 0.31 6.13 -9.68
C GLY A 38 -0.63 5.93 -8.48
N ASN A 39 -0.52 6.76 -7.44
CA ASN A 39 -1.42 6.69 -6.30
C ASN A 39 -2.77 7.32 -6.67
N PRO A 40 -3.90 6.64 -6.46
CA PRO A 40 -5.22 7.26 -6.59
C PRO A 40 -5.34 8.47 -5.67
N ASP A 41 -6.02 9.51 -6.13
CA ASP A 41 -6.31 10.76 -5.43
C ASP A 41 -7.57 10.67 -4.56
N GLY A 42 -8.52 9.81 -4.94
CA GLY A 42 -9.79 9.62 -4.24
C GLY A 42 -9.67 8.83 -2.92
N PRO A 43 -10.58 9.08 -1.96
CA PRO A 43 -10.67 8.27 -0.75
C PRO A 43 -11.15 6.85 -1.07
N THR A 44 -10.82 5.89 -0.21
CA THR A 44 -11.43 4.56 -0.25
C THR A 44 -12.96 4.68 -0.12
N PRO A 45 -13.77 3.96 -0.94
CA PRO A 45 -15.23 3.99 -0.85
C PRO A 45 -15.75 3.74 0.57
N LYS A 46 -16.74 4.54 1.00
CA LYS A 46 -17.27 4.55 2.37
C LYS A 46 -17.65 3.16 2.90
N HIS A 47 -18.31 2.33 2.09
CA HIS A 47 -18.76 1.00 2.52
C HIS A 47 -17.60 0.06 2.90
N ILE A 48 -16.40 0.25 2.32
CA ILE A 48 -15.20 -0.51 2.66
C ILE A 48 -14.65 -0.04 4.01
N VAL A 49 -14.58 1.28 4.22
CA VAL A 49 -14.14 1.88 5.49
C VAL A 49 -15.07 1.48 6.63
N ASP A 50 -16.39 1.56 6.42
CA ASP A 50 -17.39 1.15 7.41
C ASP A 50 -17.23 -0.34 7.77
N LYS A 51 -16.98 -1.20 6.78
CA LYS A 51 -16.77 -2.63 7.03
C LYS A 51 -15.49 -2.93 7.80
N LEU A 52 -14.42 -2.18 7.55
CA LEU A 52 -13.18 -2.25 8.32
C LEU A 52 -13.43 -1.89 9.79
N VAL A 53 -14.14 -0.79 10.05
CA VAL A 53 -14.48 -0.34 11.41
C VAL A 53 -15.33 -1.40 12.13
N GLU A 54 -16.37 -1.92 11.47
CA GLU A 54 -17.20 -3.00 12.01
C GLU A 54 -16.35 -4.22 12.37
N ALA A 55 -15.46 -4.66 11.47
CA ALA A 55 -14.62 -5.83 11.70
C ALA A 55 -13.64 -5.63 12.86
N ALA A 56 -13.07 -4.44 13.02
CA ALA A 56 -12.13 -4.13 14.10
C ALA A 56 -12.78 -4.12 15.49
N GLN A 57 -14.07 -3.75 15.58
CA GLN A 57 -14.81 -3.73 16.84
C GLN A 57 -15.21 -5.13 17.35
N ARG A 58 -15.15 -6.14 16.48
CA ARG A 58 -15.48 -7.51 16.85
C ARG A 58 -14.33 -8.18 17.61
N GLN A 59 -14.62 -8.78 18.75
CA GLN A 59 -13.61 -9.46 19.56
C GLN A 59 -13.09 -10.76 18.92
N ASP A 60 -13.86 -11.37 18.01
CA ASP A 60 -13.52 -12.64 17.35
C ASP A 60 -12.60 -12.50 16.13
N THR A 61 -12.19 -11.27 15.77
CA THR A 61 -11.38 -10.99 14.57
C THR A 61 -9.91 -10.67 14.85
N HIS A 62 -9.50 -10.59 16.13
CA HIS A 62 -8.15 -10.14 16.51
C HIS A 62 -7.09 -11.23 16.40
N GLY A 63 -7.49 -12.50 16.35
CA GLY A 63 -6.59 -13.64 16.25
C GLY A 63 -5.97 -13.81 14.86
N TYR A 64 -5.01 -14.72 14.75
CA TYR A 64 -4.42 -15.07 13.47
C TYR A 64 -5.47 -15.62 12.48
N SER A 65 -5.43 -15.11 11.25
CA SER A 65 -6.11 -15.76 10.14
C SER A 65 -5.40 -17.05 9.74
N VAL A 66 -6.12 -17.96 9.08
CA VAL A 66 -5.50 -19.13 8.43
C VAL A 66 -4.47 -18.69 7.38
N SER A 67 -3.40 -19.48 7.18
CA SER A 67 -2.29 -19.11 6.29
C SER A 67 -2.71 -18.84 4.84
N LYS A 68 -3.80 -19.46 4.39
CA LYS A 68 -4.35 -19.25 3.05
C LYS A 68 -5.19 -17.97 2.91
N GLY A 69 -5.44 -17.25 4.00
CA GLY A 69 -6.32 -16.08 4.05
C GLY A 69 -7.78 -16.40 4.41
N ILE A 70 -8.56 -15.36 4.70
CA ILE A 70 -9.95 -15.45 5.19
C ILE A 70 -10.84 -16.18 4.16
N PRO A 71 -11.53 -17.29 4.51
CA PRO A 71 -12.33 -18.08 3.54
C PRO A 71 -13.40 -17.27 2.81
N ARG A 72 -14.09 -16.37 3.52
CA ARG A 72 -15.13 -15.51 2.93
C ARG A 72 -14.58 -14.51 1.91
N LEU A 73 -13.40 -13.94 2.16
CA LEU A 73 -12.72 -13.06 1.21
C LEU A 73 -12.34 -13.82 -0.06
N ARG A 74 -11.76 -15.02 0.08
CA ARG A 74 -11.39 -15.86 -1.06
C ARG A 74 -12.59 -16.22 -1.93
N ARG A 75 -13.73 -16.53 -1.31
CA ARG A 75 -14.98 -16.79 -2.04
C ARG A 75 -15.44 -15.54 -2.81
N ALA A 76 -15.45 -14.37 -2.17
CA ALA A 76 -15.82 -13.12 -2.83
C ALA A 76 -14.91 -12.79 -4.04
N ILE A 77 -13.61 -13.07 -3.94
CA ILE A 77 -12.67 -12.92 -5.07
C ILE A 77 -13.05 -13.88 -6.21
N CYS A 78 -13.33 -15.15 -5.91
CA CYS A 78 -13.76 -16.11 -6.93
C CYS A 78 -15.07 -15.67 -7.61
N ASP A 79 -16.04 -15.19 -6.83
CA ASP A 79 -17.33 -14.73 -7.35
C ASP A 79 -17.17 -13.48 -8.24
N TRP A 80 -16.23 -12.59 -7.93
CA TRP A 80 -15.91 -11.41 -8.75
C TRP A 80 -15.33 -11.74 -10.13
N TYR A 81 -14.57 -12.84 -10.23
CA TYR A 81 -13.91 -13.26 -11.47
C TYR A 81 -14.78 -14.14 -12.38
N ARG A 82 -16.04 -14.41 -12.01
CA ARG A 82 -17.00 -15.14 -12.85
C ARG A 82 -17.55 -14.25 -13.94
#